data_AF-A0A950H168-F1
#
_entry.id   AF-A0A950H168-F1
#
_cell.length_a   1.000
_cell.length_b   1.000
_cell.length_c   1.000
_cell.angle_alpha   90.00
_cell.angle_beta   90.00
_cell.angle_gamma   90.00
#
_symmetry.space_group_name_H-M   'P 1'
#
loop_
_entity.id
_entity.type
_entity.pdbx_description
1 polymer ?
#
loop_
_entity_poly.entity_id
_entity_poly.type
_entity_poly.pdbx_seq_one_letter_code
_entity_poly.pdbx_strand_id
1 'polypeptide(L)'
;MPPSDAPARARKAAPARRGPNILVALVAGAGVDAIAEKEGLSRKRVERLLRDELRRRWVAPAEDYARLQIARLEAMSARLAASAENGDLPAIDRMLKILDRLDRYHGFTRLTPMASNEDAGARDRLLTKLNTMAARMIAARKAET
;
A
#
# COMPACT_ATOMS: atom_id res chain seq x y z
N MET A 1 3.98 -14.16 66.57
CA MET A 1 4.42 -13.84 65.19
C MET A 1 3.39 -12.91 64.57
N PRO A 2 3.73 -11.67 64.20
CA PRO A 2 2.86 -10.84 63.37
C PRO A 2 2.94 -11.31 61.90
N PRO A 3 1.86 -11.22 61.12
CA PRO A 3 1.89 -11.49 59.69
C PRO A 3 2.70 -10.41 58.95
N SER A 4 3.46 -10.87 57.98
CA SER A 4 4.40 -10.10 57.14
C SER A 4 3.65 -9.15 56.18
N ASP A 5 3.89 -7.85 56.32
CA ASP A 5 3.57 -6.83 55.31
C ASP A 5 4.52 -6.94 54.12
N ALA A 6 4.19 -7.79 53.16
CA ALA A 6 4.85 -7.78 51.87
C ALA A 6 4.28 -6.64 51.00
N PRO A 7 5.11 -5.77 50.40
CA PRO A 7 4.61 -4.68 49.59
C PRO A 7 3.93 -5.21 48.33
N ALA A 8 2.67 -4.84 48.13
CA ALA A 8 1.90 -5.11 46.93
C ALA A 8 2.69 -4.60 45.71
N ARG A 9 3.21 -5.52 44.89
CA ARG A 9 3.83 -5.20 43.60
C ARG A 9 2.87 -4.32 42.81
N ALA A 10 3.29 -3.07 42.56
CA ALA A 10 2.59 -2.13 41.71
C ALA A 10 2.21 -2.83 40.40
N ARG A 11 0.90 -3.03 40.18
CA ARG A 11 0.37 -3.57 38.93
C ARG A 11 0.79 -2.58 37.84
N LYS A 12 1.74 -2.98 36.97
CA LYS A 12 2.11 -2.20 35.78
C LYS A 12 0.80 -1.80 35.09
N ALA A 13 0.57 -0.48 34.97
CA ALA A 13 -0.59 0.07 34.29
C ALA A 13 -0.83 -0.71 32.99
N ALA A 14 -2.06 -1.17 32.79
CA ALA A 14 -2.43 -1.90 31.58
C ALA A 14 -1.91 -1.10 30.38
N PRO A 15 -1.18 -1.73 29.44
CA PRO A 15 -0.54 -0.99 28.36
C PRO A 15 -1.62 -0.15 27.67
N ALA A 16 -1.43 1.17 27.67
CA ALA A 16 -2.30 2.12 26.98
C ALA A 16 -2.60 1.55 25.59
N ARG A 17 -3.88 1.50 25.20
CA ARG A 17 -4.30 0.81 23.97
C ARG A 17 -3.62 1.49 22.77
N ARG A 18 -2.49 0.92 22.32
CA ARG A 18 -1.66 1.48 21.24
C ARG A 18 -2.31 1.34 19.86
N GLY A 19 -3.12 0.29 19.66
CA GLY A 19 -3.87 0.05 18.42
C GLY A 19 -4.75 1.23 17.99
N PRO A 20 -5.64 1.75 18.86
CA PRO A 20 -6.43 2.95 18.58
C PRO A 20 -5.59 4.17 18.16
N ASN A 21 -4.50 4.47 18.87
CA ASN A 21 -3.66 5.64 18.58
C ASN A 21 -2.96 5.51 17.22
N ILE A 22 -2.46 4.31 16.91
CA ILE A 22 -1.86 3.99 15.61
C ILE A 22 -2.88 4.19 14.48
N LEU A 23 -4.11 3.70 14.66
CA LEU A 23 -5.17 3.85 13.67
C LEU A 23 -5.55 5.33 13.46
N VAL A 24 -5.68 6.11 14.53
CA VAL A 24 -5.97 7.56 14.44
C VAL A 24 -4.85 8.31 13.69
N ALA A 25 -3.58 8.05 14.03
CA ALA A 25 -2.46 8.68 13.35
C ALA A 25 -2.41 8.31 11.86
N LEU A 26 -2.74 7.06 11.53
CA LEU A 26 -2.79 6.59 10.15
C LEU A 26 -3.92 7.25 9.35
N VAL A 27 -5.13 7.34 9.91
CA VAL A 27 -6.27 8.06 9.29
C VAL A 27 -5.92 9.53 9.07
N ALA A 28 -5.21 10.14 10.02
CA ALA A 28 -4.69 11.50 9.89
C ALA A 28 -3.54 11.65 8.89
N GLY A 29 -3.28 10.66 8.03
CA GLY A 29 -2.31 10.76 6.94
C GLY A 29 -0.85 10.53 7.35
N ALA A 30 -0.56 10.07 8.58
CA ALA A 30 0.81 9.74 8.95
C ALA A 30 1.34 8.51 8.17
N GLY A 31 2.64 8.51 7.89
CA GLY A 31 3.36 7.35 7.35
C GLY A 31 3.47 6.24 8.40
N VAL A 32 3.49 4.97 7.97
CA VAL A 32 3.70 3.84 8.89
C VAL A 32 5.06 3.97 9.59
N ASP A 33 6.09 4.41 8.86
CA ASP A 33 7.43 4.61 9.42
C ASP A 33 7.45 5.77 10.44
N ALA A 34 6.76 6.89 10.16
CA ALA A 34 6.62 8.00 11.11
C ALA A 34 5.85 7.59 12.39
N ILE A 35 4.82 6.74 12.25
CA ILE A 35 4.11 6.18 13.40
C ILE A 35 5.02 5.22 14.20
N ALA A 36 5.83 4.42 13.50
CA ALA A 36 6.77 3.49 14.12
C ALA A 36 7.81 4.23 14.97
N GLU A 37 8.38 5.32 14.45
CA GLU A 37 9.28 6.20 15.18
C GLU A 37 8.59 6.82 16.40
N LYS A 38 7.41 7.42 16.23
CA LYS A 38 6.66 8.07 17.31
C LYS A 38 6.29 7.12 18.45
N GLU A 39 5.93 5.87 18.13
CA GLU A 39 5.48 4.86 19.10
C GLU A 39 6.64 3.99 19.65
N GLY A 40 7.86 4.16 19.14
CA GLY A 40 9.02 3.34 19.48
C GLY A 40 8.84 1.87 19.08
N LEU A 41 8.26 1.62 17.90
CA LEU A 41 7.92 0.29 17.39
C LEU A 41 8.62 0.02 16.06
N SER A 42 8.77 -1.26 15.70
CA SER A 42 9.13 -1.61 14.33
C SER A 42 7.94 -1.46 13.39
N ARG A 43 8.19 -1.12 12.12
CA ARG A 43 7.17 -1.06 11.06
C ARG A 43 6.25 -2.29 11.06
N LYS A 44 6.84 -3.49 11.08
CA LYS A 44 6.11 -4.77 11.11
C LYS A 44 5.20 -4.90 12.34
N ARG A 45 5.59 -4.33 13.48
CA ARG A 45 4.78 -4.31 14.71
C ARG A 45 3.60 -3.34 14.58
N VAL A 46 3.82 -2.15 14.01
CA VAL A 46 2.75 -1.18 13.71
C VAL A 46 1.71 -1.79 12.78
N GLU A 47 2.14 -2.41 11.68
CA GLU A 47 1.23 -3.07 10.73
C GLU A 47 0.42 -4.22 11.38
N ARG A 48 1.06 -5.00 12.26
CA ARG A 48 0.36 -6.05 13.01
C ARG A 48 -0.69 -5.46 13.95
N LEU A 49 -0.33 -4.45 14.76
CA LEU A 49 -1.27 -3.79 15.67
C LEU A 49 -2.43 -3.15 14.93
N LEU A 50 -2.17 -2.57 13.75
CA LEU A 50 -3.21 -2.04 12.88
C LEU A 50 -4.16 -3.15 12.41
N ARG A 51 -3.63 -4.28 11.90
CA ARG A 51 -4.47 -5.42 11.50
C ARG A 51 -5.29 -5.97 12.67
N ASP A 52 -4.69 -6.07 13.85
CA ASP A 52 -5.36 -6.56 15.06
C ASP A 52 -6.47 -5.59 15.48
N GLU A 53 -6.23 -4.28 15.42
CA GLU A 53 -7.22 -3.25 15.75
C GLU A 53 -8.37 -3.23 14.73
N LEU A 54 -8.07 -3.37 13.44
CA LEU A 54 -9.08 -3.46 12.39
C LEU A 54 -9.94 -4.72 12.54
N ARG A 55 -9.31 -5.89 12.77
CA ARG A 55 -10.04 -7.14 13.03
C ARG A 55 -10.92 -7.07 14.28
N ARG A 56 -10.48 -6.35 15.31
CA ARG A 56 -11.27 -6.17 16.54
C ARG A 56 -12.49 -5.29 16.33
N ARG A 57 -12.43 -4.32 15.42
CA ARG A 57 -13.51 -3.34 15.20
C ARG A 57 -14.44 -3.73 14.06
N TRP A 58 -13.96 -4.48 13.06
CA TRP A 58 -14.68 -4.69 11.81
C TRP A 58 -14.51 -6.12 11.26
N VAL A 59 -15.64 -6.79 10.98
CA VAL A 59 -15.72 -8.20 10.55
C VAL A 59 -15.60 -8.37 9.02
N ALA A 60 -15.25 -7.33 8.24
CA ALA A 60 -15.02 -7.43 6.78
C ALA A 60 -13.63 -6.90 6.34
N PRO A 61 -12.58 -7.74 6.29
CA PRO A 61 -11.18 -7.29 6.30
C PRO A 61 -10.66 -6.53 5.06
N ALA A 62 -11.28 -6.67 3.89
CA ALA A 62 -10.73 -6.14 2.63
C ALA A 62 -11.35 -4.80 2.22
N GLU A 63 -12.68 -4.70 2.23
CA GLU A 63 -13.39 -3.47 1.86
C GLU A 63 -13.15 -2.34 2.87
N ASP A 64 -13.12 -2.66 4.16
CA ASP A 64 -12.86 -1.69 5.22
C ASP A 64 -11.42 -1.16 5.17
N TYR A 65 -10.48 -2.02 4.77
CA TYR A 65 -9.10 -1.60 4.56
C TYR A 65 -8.96 -0.68 3.34
N ALA A 66 -9.67 -0.96 2.24
CA ALA A 66 -9.67 -0.08 1.07
C ALA A 66 -10.23 1.31 1.42
N ARG A 67 -11.36 1.39 2.12
CA ARG A 67 -11.94 2.65 2.61
C ARG A 67 -10.98 3.44 3.50
N LEU A 68 -10.27 2.74 4.39
CA LEU A 68 -9.25 3.36 5.24
C LEU A 68 -8.08 3.94 4.44
N GLN A 69 -7.60 3.20 3.42
CA GLN A 69 -6.51 3.69 2.58
C GLN A 69 -6.96 4.86 1.71
N ILE A 70 -8.19 4.86 1.20
CA ILE A 70 -8.78 5.99 0.47
C ILE A 70 -8.76 7.25 1.35
N ALA A 71 -9.40 7.20 2.52
CA ALA A 71 -9.47 8.35 3.43
C ALA A 71 -8.06 8.89 3.82
N ARG A 72 -7.11 7.98 4.04
CA ARG A 72 -5.72 8.34 4.34
C ARG A 72 -5.04 9.06 3.16
N LEU A 73 -5.21 8.54 1.95
CA LEU A 73 -4.58 9.07 0.75
C LEU A 73 -5.19 10.42 0.36
N GLU A 74 -6.50 10.60 0.52
CA GLU A 74 -7.19 11.89 0.37
C GLU A 74 -6.63 12.93 1.35
N ALA A 75 -6.48 12.57 2.63
CA ALA A 75 -5.90 13.46 3.63
C ALA A 75 -4.44 13.85 3.30
N MET A 76 -3.66 12.93 2.74
CA MET A 76 -2.30 13.23 2.27
C MET A 76 -2.29 14.13 1.03
N SER A 77 -3.20 13.90 0.09
CA SER A 77 -3.34 14.75 -1.11
C SER A 77 -3.70 16.19 -0.72
N ALA A 78 -4.64 16.37 0.20
CA ALA A 78 -5.03 17.69 0.71
C ALA A 78 -3.84 18.46 1.31
N ARG A 79 -2.91 17.77 1.99
CA ARG A 79 -1.70 18.40 2.55
C ARG A 79 -0.68 18.81 1.50
N LEU A 80 -0.65 18.14 0.36
CA LEU A 80 0.28 18.41 -0.74
C LEU A 80 -0.27 19.39 -1.77
N ALA A 81 -1.59 19.63 -1.78
CA ALA A 81 -2.30 20.46 -2.76
C ALA A 81 -1.63 21.82 -2.97
N ALA A 82 -1.46 22.59 -1.88
CA ALA A 82 -0.89 23.94 -1.97
C ALA A 82 0.55 23.94 -2.54
N SER A 83 1.41 23.00 -2.13
CA SER A 83 2.78 22.91 -2.67
C SER A 83 2.78 22.55 -4.15
N ALA A 84 1.94 21.62 -4.57
CA ALA A 84 1.84 21.20 -5.97
C ALA A 84 1.28 22.31 -6.87
N GLU A 85 0.27 23.05 -6.40
CA GLU A 85 -0.30 24.22 -7.11
C GLU A 85 0.73 25.32 -7.31
N ASN A 86 1.66 25.49 -6.35
CA ASN A 86 2.78 26.43 -6.45
C ASN A 86 3.95 25.94 -7.31
N GLY A 87 3.83 24.76 -7.95
CA GLY A 87 4.84 24.24 -8.88
C GLY A 87 5.98 23.46 -8.23
N ASP A 88 5.86 23.04 -6.96
CA ASP A 88 6.84 22.16 -6.32
C ASP A 88 6.82 20.77 -6.99
N LEU A 89 7.81 20.52 -7.86
CA LEU A 89 7.92 19.28 -8.65
C LEU A 89 7.91 18.00 -7.78
N PRO A 90 8.65 17.92 -6.67
CA PRO A 90 8.49 16.87 -5.66
C PRO A 90 7.04 16.67 -5.18
N ALA A 91 6.31 17.74 -4.85
CA ALA A 91 4.93 17.63 -4.39
C ALA A 91 4.01 17.10 -5.50
N ILE A 92 4.20 17.55 -6.75
CA ILE A 92 3.48 17.07 -7.93
C ILE A 92 3.74 15.58 -8.15
N ASP A 93 5.00 15.11 -8.13
CA ASP A 93 5.35 13.68 -8.25
C ASP A 93 4.68 12.84 -7.15
N ARG A 94 4.68 13.33 -5.91
CA ARG A 94 4.01 12.64 -4.80
C ARG A 94 2.49 12.62 -4.95
N MET A 95 1.89 13.69 -5.47
CA MET A 95 0.46 13.76 -5.77
C MET A 95 0.06 12.73 -6.83
N LEU A 96 0.80 12.65 -7.94
CA LEU A 96 0.55 11.68 -9.01
C LEU A 96 0.61 10.23 -8.49
N LYS A 97 1.56 9.92 -7.60
CA LYS A 97 1.67 8.61 -6.95
C LYS A 97 0.52 8.32 -5.98
N ILE A 98 -0.06 9.34 -5.37
CA ILE A 98 -1.24 9.19 -4.50
C ILE A 98 -2.47 8.89 -5.36
N LEU A 99 -2.65 9.60 -6.48
CA LEU A 99 -3.75 9.39 -7.42
C LEU A 99 -3.73 7.96 -8.00
N ASP A 100 -2.57 7.46 -8.45
CA ASP A 100 -2.43 6.07 -8.94
C ASP A 100 -2.87 5.02 -7.89
N ARG A 101 -2.56 5.29 -6.62
CA ARG A 101 -2.97 4.39 -5.52
C ARG A 101 -4.45 4.50 -5.21
N LEU A 102 -5.03 5.70 -5.27
CA LEU A 102 -6.47 5.91 -5.14
C LEU A 102 -7.23 5.17 -6.25
N ASP A 103 -6.76 5.25 -7.49
CA ASP A 103 -7.33 4.51 -8.62
C ASP A 103 -7.35 3.00 -8.38
N ARG A 104 -6.31 2.48 -7.73
CA ARG A 104 -6.26 1.06 -7.34
C ARG A 104 -7.28 0.69 -6.28
N TYR A 105 -7.47 1.54 -5.27
CA TYR A 105 -8.45 1.28 -4.21
C TYR A 105 -9.89 1.49 -4.67
N HIS A 106 -10.13 2.37 -5.63
CA HIS A 106 -11.44 2.54 -6.28
C HIS A 106 -11.73 1.48 -7.35
N GLY A 107 -10.73 0.67 -7.74
CA GLY A 107 -10.88 -0.37 -8.74
C GLY A 107 -10.75 0.12 -10.19
N PHE A 108 -10.38 1.38 -10.41
CA PHE A 108 -10.14 1.96 -11.73
C PHE A 108 -8.90 1.39 -12.42
N THR A 109 -7.92 0.84 -11.68
CA THR A 109 -6.74 0.18 -12.29
C THR A 109 -7.10 -1.08 -13.09
N ARG A 110 -8.29 -1.68 -12.93
CA ARG A 110 -8.74 -2.78 -13.82
C ARG A 110 -9.14 -2.30 -15.22
N LEU A 111 -9.43 -1.01 -15.38
CA LEU A 111 -9.86 -0.40 -16.65
C LEU A 111 -8.68 0.06 -17.52
N THR A 112 -7.48 0.17 -16.92
CA THR A 112 -6.26 0.50 -17.64
C THR A 112 -5.25 -0.60 -17.39
N PRO A 113 -4.94 -1.48 -18.36
CA PRO A 113 -3.73 -2.26 -18.28
C PRO A 113 -2.57 -1.27 -18.42
N MET A 114 -2.16 -0.65 -17.31
CA MET A 114 -0.80 -0.17 -17.20
C MET A 114 0.04 -1.41 -17.43
N ALA A 115 0.76 -1.44 -18.54
CA ALA A 115 1.77 -2.44 -18.81
C ALA A 115 2.79 -2.42 -17.68
N SER A 116 2.49 -3.15 -16.60
CA SER A 116 3.48 -3.53 -15.61
C SER A 116 4.51 -4.34 -16.38
N ASN A 117 5.77 -3.88 -16.32
CA ASN A 117 6.96 -4.46 -16.91
C ASN A 117 7.26 -5.90 -16.38
N GLU A 118 6.31 -6.82 -16.46
CA GLU A 118 6.45 -8.20 -15.99
C GLU A 118 5.72 -9.16 -16.94
N ASP A 119 6.16 -9.15 -18.19
CA ASP A 119 6.21 -10.41 -18.91
C ASP A 119 7.55 -10.42 -19.68
N ALA A 120 8.62 -10.66 -18.93
CA ALA A 120 10.00 -10.67 -19.44
C ALA A 120 10.20 -11.61 -20.64
N GLY A 121 9.27 -12.54 -20.88
CA GLY A 121 9.22 -13.41 -22.06
C GLY A 121 8.16 -13.06 -23.10
N ALA A 122 7.33 -12.02 -22.93
CA ALA A 122 6.35 -11.62 -23.94
C ALA A 122 7.01 -11.14 -25.23
N ARG A 123 8.07 -10.33 -25.10
CA ARG A 123 8.86 -9.84 -26.24
C ARG A 123 9.50 -11.00 -27.00
N ASP A 124 10.10 -11.95 -26.29
CA ASP A 124 10.76 -13.10 -26.92
C ASP A 124 9.74 -14.01 -27.63
N ARG A 125 8.58 -14.27 -27.02
CA ARG A 125 7.50 -15.03 -27.66
C ARG A 125 6.98 -14.35 -28.93
N LEU A 126 6.87 -13.02 -28.93
CA LEU A 126 6.46 -12.26 -30.10
C LEU A 126 7.49 -12.38 -31.23
N LEU A 127 8.79 -12.23 -30.90
CA LEU A 127 9.88 -12.38 -31.86
C LEU A 127 9.93 -13.79 -32.45
N THR A 128 9.74 -14.84 -31.64
CA THR A 128 9.67 -16.23 -32.13
C THR A 128 8.51 -16.43 -33.11
N LYS A 129 7.33 -15.88 -32.80
CA LYS A 129 6.15 -15.97 -33.68
C LYS A 129 6.39 -15.25 -35.02
N LEU A 130 6.96 -14.05 -34.99
CA LEU A 130 7.28 -13.29 -36.19
C LEU A 130 8.29 -14.03 -37.08
N ASN A 131 9.34 -14.59 -36.50
CA ASN A 131 10.33 -15.38 -37.24
C ASN A 131 9.71 -16.65 -37.86
N THR A 132 8.79 -17.30 -37.15
CA THR A 132 8.08 -18.47 -37.66
C THR A 132 7.16 -18.11 -38.82
N MET A 133 6.45 -16.97 -38.73
CA MET A 133 5.62 -16.47 -39.83
C MET A 133 6.46 -16.07 -41.05
N ALA A 134 7.58 -15.39 -40.84
CA ALA A 134 8.50 -15.03 -41.92
C ALA A 134 9.03 -16.28 -42.65
N ALA A 135 9.44 -17.30 -41.91
CA ALA A 135 9.89 -18.57 -42.50
C ALA A 135 8.79 -19.26 -43.32
N ARG A 136 7.55 -19.25 -42.84
CA ARG A 136 6.39 -19.81 -43.58
C ARG A 136 6.10 -19.04 -44.85
N MET A 137 6.15 -17.71 -44.81
CA MET A 137 5.94 -16.85 -45.98
C MET A 137 7.02 -17.05 -47.05
N ILE A 138 8.29 -17.21 -46.63
CA ILE A 138 9.41 -17.49 -47.53
C ILE A 138 9.26 -18.88 -48.16
N ALA A 139 8.86 -19.88 -47.37
CA ALA A 139 8.63 -21.25 -47.86
C ALA A 139 7.46 -21.31 -48.85
N ALA A 140 6.35 -20.63 -48.56
CA ALA A 140 5.20 -20.52 -49.46
C ALA A 140 5.61 -19.88 -50.80
N ARG A 141 6.37 -18.78 -50.75
CA ARG A 141 6.86 -18.08 -51.96
C ARG A 141 7.83 -18.90 -52.80
N LYS A 142 8.59 -19.81 -52.19
CA LYS A 142 9.48 -20.76 -52.90
C LYS A 142 8.75 -21.95 -53.50
N ALA A 143 7.56 -22.30 -53.01
CA ALA A 143 6.74 -23.38 -53.56
C ALA A 143 5.91 -22.92 -54.78
N GLU A 144 5.80 -21.62 -55.00
CA GLU A 144 5.09 -21.00 -56.14
C GLU A 144 6.02 -20.67 -57.34
N THR A 145 7.32 -20.94 -57.23
CA THR A 145 8.34 -20.79 -58.30
C THR A 145 8.92 -22.13 -58.69
#